data_AF-A0A0M3VUR3-F1
#
_entry.id   AF-A0A0M3VUR3-F1
#
_cell.length_a   1.000
_cell.length_b   1.000
_cell.length_c   1.000
_cell.angle_alpha   90.00
_cell.angle_beta   90.00
_cell.angle_gamma   90.00
#
_symmetry.space_group_name_H-M   'P 1'
#
loop_
_entity.id
_entity.type
_entity.pdbx_description
1 polymer ?
#
loop_
_entity_poly.entity_id
_entity_poly.type
_entity_poly.pdbx_seq_one_letter_code
_entity_poly.pdbx_strand_id
1 'polypeptide(L)'
;MFIAMDPPKHDVQRKTVSPIVSPANLHLMEPLIRSRIAKTLDELPIGETFDWVDRVSIELTTQMLATLFDFPWDERRKLTRWSDIATAGPESGLFVTDDFETERRMELFGCVDYFTRLWNELVNAPPKGDLISMLAHGEATRNMDRMEYLGNLLLLIIGGNDTTRNTMTGSILAMNQNPEQLRKLQANPNLIPSMVSETIRWQTPLSNMRRTATRDFEIGGKLIKKGDKVLIWYAAGNRDETAIENPDAYIIDRERPRNHLSFGFGIHRCMGNR
;
A
#
# COMPACT_ATOMS: atom_id res chain seq x y z
N MET A 1 -8.72 -10.98 6.83
CA MET A 1 -8.16 -9.62 6.64
C MET A 1 -8.15 -8.87 7.96
N PHE A 2 -7.00 -8.79 8.63
CA PHE A 2 -6.90 -8.10 9.92
C PHE A 2 -7.24 -6.60 9.86
N ILE A 3 -7.16 -5.93 8.70
CA ILE A 3 -7.58 -4.51 8.57
C ILE A 3 -9.08 -4.30 8.85
N ALA A 4 -9.88 -5.35 8.71
CA ALA A 4 -11.33 -5.34 8.91
C ALA A 4 -11.74 -6.16 10.15
N MET A 5 -10.86 -6.26 11.14
CA MET A 5 -11.09 -6.97 12.39
C MET A 5 -10.92 -6.03 13.58
N ASP A 6 -11.69 -6.27 14.63
CA ASP A 6 -11.49 -5.64 15.94
C ASP A 6 -10.53 -6.48 16.82
N PRO A 7 -9.95 -5.89 17.88
CA PRO A 7 -9.28 -6.65 18.93
C PRO A 7 -10.17 -7.72 19.57
N PRO A 8 -9.60 -8.85 20.04
CA PRO A 8 -8.16 -9.16 20.08
C PRO A 8 -7.61 -9.80 18.79
N LYS A 9 -8.48 -10.26 17.88
CA LYS A 9 -8.05 -11.03 16.69
C LYS A 9 -7.17 -10.20 15.75
N HIS A 10 -7.48 -8.91 15.60
CA HIS A 10 -6.65 -7.95 14.88
C HIS A 10 -5.19 -7.97 15.34
N ASP A 11 -4.97 -7.83 16.65
CA ASP A 11 -3.65 -7.62 17.22
C ASP A 11 -2.74 -8.84 17.02
N VAL A 12 -3.32 -10.02 17.17
CA VAL A 12 -2.64 -11.31 17.00
C VAL A 12 -2.19 -11.51 15.54
N GLN A 13 -3.09 -11.32 14.57
CA GLN A 13 -2.75 -11.50 13.16
C GLN A 13 -1.73 -10.45 12.70
N ARG A 14 -1.94 -9.19 13.08
CA ARG A 14 -1.04 -8.09 12.72
C ARG A 14 0.37 -8.29 13.29
N LYS A 15 0.48 -8.74 14.55
CA LYS A 15 1.77 -8.99 15.20
C LYS A 15 2.59 -10.05 14.45
N THR A 16 1.93 -11.05 13.86
CA THR A 16 2.60 -12.15 13.15
C THR A 16 3.39 -11.65 11.93
N VAL A 17 2.85 -10.67 11.19
CA VAL A 17 3.48 -10.15 9.95
C VAL A 17 4.29 -8.87 10.17
N SER A 18 4.14 -8.21 11.32
CA SER A 18 4.86 -6.95 11.63
C SER A 18 6.40 -7.02 11.56
N PRO A 19 7.08 -8.16 11.84
CA PRO A 19 8.54 -8.21 11.75
C PRO A 19 9.10 -7.89 10.36
N ILE A 20 8.36 -8.12 9.27
CA ILE A 20 8.87 -7.88 7.91
C ILE A 20 9.19 -6.41 7.65
N VAL A 21 8.46 -5.50 8.32
CA VAL A 21 8.65 -4.05 8.24
C VAL A 21 9.47 -3.50 9.41
N SER A 22 10.19 -4.37 10.13
CA SER A 22 11.09 -3.94 11.19
C SER A 22 12.27 -3.14 10.60
N PRO A 23 12.82 -2.16 11.34
CA PRO A 23 13.97 -1.38 10.85
C PRO A 23 15.16 -2.26 10.43
N ALA A 24 15.39 -3.37 11.13
CA ALA A 24 16.45 -4.32 10.80
C ALA A 24 16.20 -4.99 9.45
N ASN A 25 14.99 -5.50 9.20
CA ASN A 25 14.66 -6.12 7.91
C ASN A 25 14.67 -5.10 6.76
N LEU A 26 14.16 -3.89 6.98
CA LEU A 26 14.19 -2.83 5.96
C LEU A 26 15.63 -2.42 5.60
N HIS A 27 16.54 -2.37 6.59
CA HIS A 27 17.95 -2.10 6.33
C HIS A 27 18.61 -3.20 5.46
N LEU A 28 18.24 -4.47 5.66
CA LEU A 28 18.71 -5.57 4.81
C LEU A 28 18.15 -5.49 3.38
N MET A 29 16.95 -4.93 3.21
CA MET A 29 16.32 -4.78 1.89
C MET A 29 16.84 -3.55 1.12
N GLU A 30 17.37 -2.53 1.80
CA GLU A 30 17.80 -1.27 1.18
C GLU A 30 18.74 -1.46 -0.02
N PRO A 31 19.81 -2.27 0.04
CA PRO A 31 20.72 -2.44 -1.10
C PRO A 31 20.04 -3.05 -2.32
N LEU A 32 19.10 -3.98 -2.11
CA LEU A 32 18.34 -4.62 -3.18
C LEU A 32 17.33 -3.65 -3.80
N ILE A 33 16.64 -2.85 -2.97
CA ILE A 33 15.74 -1.80 -3.45
C ILE A 33 16.53 -0.79 -4.29
N ARG A 34 17.70 -0.35 -3.79
CA ARG A 34 18.56 0.61 -4.48
C ARG A 34 19.05 0.10 -5.84
N SER A 35 19.52 -1.15 -5.92
CA SER A 35 20.04 -1.72 -7.17
C SER A 35 18.97 -1.83 -8.25
N ARG A 36 17.75 -2.21 -7.83
CA ARG A 36 16.58 -2.28 -8.70
C ARG A 36 16.11 -0.94 -9.19
N ILE A 37 16.03 0.06 -8.31
CA ILE A 37 15.70 1.43 -8.70
C ILE A 37 16.72 1.95 -9.71
N ALA A 38 18.02 1.78 -9.44
CA ALA A 38 19.07 2.21 -10.36
C ALA A 38 18.89 1.57 -11.73
N LYS A 39 18.75 0.24 -11.79
CA LYS A 39 18.54 -0.49 -13.05
C LYS A 39 17.30 -0.01 -13.81
N THR A 40 16.15 0.11 -13.13
CA THR A 40 14.91 0.57 -13.77
C THR A 40 15.06 1.97 -14.34
N LEU A 41 15.74 2.89 -13.63
CA LEU A 41 15.95 4.25 -14.08
C LEU A 41 16.99 4.34 -15.22
N ASP A 42 18.04 3.51 -15.20
CA ASP A 42 19.08 3.45 -16.26
C ASP A 42 18.50 2.96 -17.61
N GLU A 43 17.41 2.20 -17.59
CA GLU A 43 16.73 1.67 -18.78
C GLU A 43 15.67 2.64 -19.38
N LEU A 44 15.47 3.81 -18.78
CA LEU A 44 14.50 4.80 -19.27
C LEU A 44 15.06 5.59 -20.47
N PRO A 45 14.25 5.86 -21.51
CA PRO A 45 14.71 6.65 -22.64
C PRO A 45 14.86 8.13 -22.25
N ILE A 46 15.88 8.80 -22.79
CA ILE A 46 16.14 10.22 -22.57
C ILE A 46 15.66 11.01 -23.81
N GLY A 47 14.78 11.98 -23.61
CA GLY A 47 14.24 12.81 -24.68
C GLY A 47 13.05 12.21 -25.43
N GLU A 48 12.56 11.05 -25.00
CA GLU A 48 11.37 10.40 -25.55
C GLU A 48 10.26 10.33 -24.52
N THR A 49 9.01 10.43 -24.98
CA THR A 49 7.84 10.27 -24.12
C THR A 49 7.61 8.79 -23.82
N PHE A 50 7.38 8.47 -22.54
CA PHE A 50 6.99 7.14 -22.09
C PHE A 50 5.97 7.25 -20.94
N ASP A 51 5.30 6.14 -20.63
CA ASP A 51 4.40 6.06 -19.49
C ASP A 51 5.18 5.80 -18.19
N TRP A 52 5.26 6.81 -17.33
CA TRP A 52 5.89 6.71 -16.01
C TRP A 52 5.21 5.70 -15.11
N VAL A 53 3.89 5.55 -15.22
CA VAL A 53 3.13 4.62 -14.39
C VAL A 53 3.58 3.20 -14.71
N ASP A 54 3.54 2.77 -15.96
CA ASP A 54 3.96 1.43 -16.36
C ASP A 54 5.45 1.16 -16.09
N ARG A 55 6.33 2.04 -16.57
CA ARG A 55 7.78 1.80 -16.60
C ARG A 55 8.46 1.98 -15.25
N VAL A 56 7.89 2.77 -14.35
CA VAL A 56 8.49 3.08 -13.05
C VAL A 56 7.59 2.66 -11.91
N SER A 57 6.40 3.25 -11.80
CA SER A 57 5.55 3.06 -10.62
C SER A 57 5.08 1.61 -10.48
N ILE A 58 4.57 0.99 -11.54
CA ILE A 58 4.12 -0.42 -11.52
C ILE A 58 5.33 -1.34 -11.41
N GLU A 59 6.37 -1.15 -12.22
CA GLU A 59 7.54 -2.03 -12.21
C GLU A 59 8.19 -2.08 -10.81
N LEU A 60 8.51 -0.93 -10.20
CA LEU A 60 9.19 -0.91 -8.89
C LEU A 60 8.31 -1.45 -7.76
N THR A 61 7.02 -1.16 -7.74
CA THR A 61 6.14 -1.75 -6.70
C THR A 61 5.99 -3.25 -6.88
N THR A 62 5.89 -3.74 -8.13
CA THR A 62 5.83 -5.18 -8.42
C THR A 62 7.08 -5.89 -7.93
N GLN A 63 8.27 -5.34 -8.19
CA GLN A 63 9.53 -5.92 -7.75
C GLN A 63 9.61 -5.99 -6.21
N MET A 64 9.12 -4.97 -5.51
CA MET A 64 9.07 -4.94 -4.05
C MET A 64 8.13 -6.02 -3.50
N LEU A 65 6.90 -6.12 -4.02
CA LEU A 65 5.95 -7.14 -3.61
C LEU A 65 6.50 -8.54 -3.85
N ALA A 66 7.07 -8.80 -5.03
CA ALA A 66 7.67 -10.09 -5.33
C ALA A 66 8.75 -10.49 -4.32
N THR A 67 9.47 -9.52 -3.76
CA THR A 67 10.49 -9.79 -2.73
C THR A 67 9.88 -10.06 -1.37
N LEU A 68 8.86 -9.28 -0.99
CA LEU A 68 8.15 -9.48 0.27
C LEU A 68 7.44 -10.84 0.34
N PHE A 69 7.05 -11.39 -0.82
CA PHE A 69 6.35 -12.67 -0.93
C PHE A 69 7.22 -13.85 -1.37
N ASP A 70 8.53 -13.66 -1.62
CA ASP A 70 9.38 -14.65 -2.32
C ASP A 70 8.69 -15.22 -3.58
N PHE A 71 8.00 -14.34 -4.32
CA PHE A 71 7.16 -14.71 -5.45
C PHE A 71 8.02 -14.98 -6.69
N PRO A 72 7.71 -16.01 -7.52
CA PRO A 72 8.46 -16.31 -8.73
C PRO A 72 8.64 -15.09 -9.63
N TRP A 73 9.90 -14.72 -9.87
CA TRP A 73 10.26 -13.43 -10.46
C TRP A 73 9.66 -13.18 -11.84
N ASP A 74 9.62 -14.23 -12.67
CA ASP A 74 9.09 -14.16 -14.03
C ASP A 74 7.55 -14.05 -14.05
N GLU A 75 6.89 -14.39 -12.95
CA GLU A 75 5.44 -14.34 -12.83
C GLU A 75 4.95 -13.12 -12.02
N ARG A 76 5.85 -12.28 -11.50
CA ARG A 76 5.54 -11.18 -10.56
C ARG A 76 4.41 -10.25 -10.99
N ARG A 77 4.20 -10.06 -12.30
CA ARG A 77 3.11 -9.23 -12.85
C ARG A 77 1.71 -9.79 -12.56
N LYS A 78 1.59 -11.06 -12.16
CA LYS A 78 0.34 -11.61 -11.60
C LYS A 78 -0.09 -10.88 -10.34
N LEU A 79 0.85 -10.49 -9.46
CA LEU A 79 0.56 -9.75 -8.23
C LEU A 79 -0.14 -8.42 -8.52
N THR A 80 0.35 -7.68 -9.52
CA THR A 80 -0.27 -6.42 -9.93
C THR A 80 -1.61 -6.64 -10.59
N ARG A 81 -1.76 -7.65 -11.47
CA ARG A 81 -3.06 -7.97 -12.08
C ARG A 81 -4.10 -8.28 -11.01
N TRP A 82 -3.77 -9.10 -10.02
CA TRP A 82 -4.69 -9.43 -8.94
C TRP A 82 -5.02 -8.23 -8.06
N SER A 83 -4.06 -7.34 -7.80
CA SER A 83 -4.31 -6.08 -7.09
C SER A 83 -5.28 -5.19 -7.86
N ASP A 84 -5.01 -4.96 -9.15
CA ASP A 84 -5.82 -4.09 -10.00
C ASP A 84 -7.24 -4.65 -10.11
N ILE A 85 -7.40 -5.96 -10.33
CA ILE A 85 -8.72 -6.61 -10.40
C ILE A 85 -9.48 -6.55 -9.07
N ALA A 86 -8.78 -6.62 -7.93
CA ALA A 86 -9.43 -6.54 -6.63
C ALA A 86 -10.04 -5.16 -6.34
N THR A 87 -9.49 -4.09 -6.92
CA THR A 87 -9.91 -2.70 -6.65
C THR A 87 -10.63 -2.03 -7.82
N ALA A 88 -10.58 -2.61 -9.02
CA ALA A 88 -11.17 -2.06 -10.23
C ALA A 88 -12.69 -1.94 -10.18
N GLY A 89 -13.21 -0.83 -10.69
CA GLY A 89 -14.62 -0.66 -11.08
C GLY A 89 -14.88 -1.12 -12.52
N PRO A 90 -16.15 -1.24 -12.94
CA PRO A 90 -16.51 -1.58 -14.32
C PRO A 90 -15.92 -0.60 -15.35
N GLU A 91 -15.72 0.66 -14.98
CA GLU A 91 -15.12 1.71 -15.81
C GLU A 91 -13.60 1.57 -16.04
N SER A 92 -12.94 0.61 -15.37
CA SER A 92 -11.48 0.44 -15.45
C SER A 92 -10.97 -0.03 -16.81
N GLY A 93 -11.83 -0.61 -17.66
CA GLY A 93 -11.44 -1.27 -18.90
C GLY A 93 -10.66 -2.58 -18.69
N LEU A 94 -10.56 -3.08 -17.45
CA LEU A 94 -9.85 -4.33 -17.12
C LEU A 94 -10.70 -5.59 -17.29
N PHE A 95 -12.01 -5.41 -17.45
CA PHE A 95 -13.00 -6.47 -17.62
C PHE A 95 -13.49 -6.48 -19.06
N VAL A 96 -13.61 -7.67 -19.63
CA VAL A 96 -14.02 -7.86 -21.04
C VAL A 96 -15.53 -8.07 -21.14
N THR A 97 -16.15 -8.58 -20.07
CA THR A 97 -17.57 -8.94 -20.05
C THR A 97 -18.40 -7.92 -19.26
N ASP A 98 -19.70 -7.84 -19.61
CA ASP A 98 -20.67 -7.05 -18.85
C ASP A 98 -20.88 -7.61 -17.42
N ASP A 99 -20.60 -8.90 -17.21
CA ASP A 99 -20.59 -9.55 -15.89
C ASP A 99 -19.20 -9.48 -15.24
N PHE A 100 -18.73 -8.24 -15.04
CA PHE A 100 -17.40 -7.97 -14.48
C PHE A 100 -17.20 -8.57 -13.07
N GLU A 101 -18.26 -8.74 -12.27
CA GLU A 101 -18.14 -9.34 -10.93
C GLU A 101 -17.84 -10.84 -10.99
N THR A 102 -18.43 -11.57 -11.94
CA THR A 102 -18.06 -12.97 -12.15
C THR A 102 -16.64 -13.09 -12.68
N GLU A 103 -16.22 -12.24 -13.63
CA GLU A 103 -14.85 -12.18 -14.15
C GLU A 103 -13.83 -11.89 -13.04
N ARG A 104 -14.08 -10.85 -12.24
CA ARG A 104 -13.30 -10.52 -11.04
C ARG A 104 -13.17 -11.73 -10.11
N ARG A 105 -14.29 -12.38 -9.79
CA ARG A 105 -14.31 -13.54 -8.89
C ARG A 105 -13.49 -14.69 -9.44
N MET A 106 -13.57 -14.99 -10.73
CA MET A 106 -12.78 -16.06 -11.37
C MET A 106 -11.27 -15.78 -11.29
N GLU A 107 -10.84 -14.56 -11.59
CA GLU A 107 -9.42 -14.20 -11.50
C GLU A 107 -8.89 -14.26 -10.06
N LEU A 108 -9.68 -13.77 -9.09
CA LEU A 108 -9.32 -13.84 -7.68
C LEU A 108 -9.32 -15.28 -7.15
N PHE A 109 -10.16 -16.18 -7.69
CA PHE A 109 -10.03 -17.62 -7.41
C PHE A 109 -8.71 -18.20 -7.94
N GLY A 110 -8.26 -17.76 -9.13
CA GLY A 110 -6.94 -18.13 -9.65
C GLY A 110 -5.78 -17.65 -8.74
N CYS A 111 -5.88 -16.43 -8.21
CA CYS A 111 -4.95 -15.93 -7.18
C CYS A 111 -4.94 -16.83 -5.95
N VAL A 112 -6.13 -17.17 -5.44
CA VAL A 112 -6.30 -18.04 -4.28
C VAL A 112 -5.67 -19.42 -4.49
N ASP A 113 -5.91 -20.05 -5.65
CA ASP A 113 -5.35 -21.35 -5.98
C ASP A 113 -3.82 -21.31 -6.04
N TYR A 114 -3.27 -20.27 -6.69
CA TYR A 114 -1.83 -20.06 -6.79
C TYR A 114 -1.17 -19.95 -5.41
N PHE A 115 -1.71 -19.10 -4.54
CA PHE A 115 -1.16 -18.94 -3.19
C PHE A 115 -1.38 -20.16 -2.29
N THR A 116 -2.43 -20.95 -2.56
CA THR A 116 -2.60 -22.23 -1.87
C THR A 116 -1.50 -23.21 -2.24
N ARG A 117 -1.16 -23.31 -3.54
CA ARG A 117 -0.05 -24.16 -3.99
C ARG A 117 1.27 -23.72 -3.35
N LEU A 118 1.57 -22.42 -3.38
CA LEU A 118 2.78 -21.86 -2.77
C LEU A 118 2.83 -22.11 -1.25
N TRP A 119 1.69 -22.00 -0.57
CA TRP A 119 1.58 -22.35 0.85
C TRP A 119 1.90 -23.83 1.11
N ASN A 120 1.34 -24.75 0.32
CA ASN A 120 1.56 -26.18 0.49
C ASN A 120 3.03 -26.58 0.26
N GLU A 121 3.73 -25.86 -0.62
CA GLU A 121 5.18 -26.01 -0.83
C GLU A 121 5.97 -25.52 0.40
N LEU A 122 5.55 -24.40 1.02
CA LEU A 122 6.28 -23.74 2.11
C LEU A 122 6.01 -24.30 3.51
N VAL A 123 4.80 -24.82 3.78
CA VAL A 123 4.43 -25.28 5.13
C VAL A 123 5.32 -26.42 5.64
N ASN A 124 5.88 -27.21 4.72
CA ASN A 124 6.81 -28.29 5.02
C ASN A 124 8.28 -27.92 4.78
N ALA A 125 8.55 -26.69 4.34
CA ALA A 125 9.90 -26.18 4.09
C ALA A 125 10.46 -25.47 5.34
N PRO A 126 11.79 -25.26 5.41
CA PRO A 126 12.38 -24.41 6.44
C PRO A 126 11.83 -22.97 6.38
N PRO A 127 11.60 -22.32 7.53
CA PRO A 127 11.13 -20.93 7.56
C PRO A 127 12.09 -19.98 6.84
N LYS A 128 11.49 -19.03 6.11
CA LYS A 128 12.14 -17.95 5.38
C LYS A 128 11.65 -16.59 5.91
N GLY A 129 12.29 -15.52 5.44
CA GLY A 129 11.99 -14.15 5.85
C GLY A 129 10.83 -13.47 5.11
N ASP A 130 10.12 -14.18 4.23
CA ASP A 130 9.01 -13.63 3.44
C ASP A 130 7.64 -13.75 4.14
N LEU A 131 6.67 -12.97 3.69
CA LEU A 131 5.31 -12.90 4.26
C LEU A 131 4.60 -14.25 4.30
N ILE A 132 4.79 -15.06 3.26
CA ILE A 132 4.08 -16.34 3.09
C ILE A 132 4.62 -17.32 4.12
N SER A 133 5.94 -17.41 4.25
CA SER A 133 6.61 -18.23 5.24
C SER A 133 6.32 -17.76 6.67
N MET A 134 6.34 -16.45 6.94
CA MET A 134 5.99 -15.90 8.25
C MET A 134 4.57 -16.28 8.69
N LEU A 135 3.60 -16.25 7.77
CA LEU A 135 2.24 -16.67 8.05
C LEU A 135 2.12 -18.21 8.15
N ALA A 136 2.91 -18.97 7.39
CA ALA A 136 2.93 -20.43 7.41
C ALA A 136 3.43 -21.01 8.73
N HIS A 137 4.48 -20.41 9.30
CA HIS A 137 5.11 -20.91 10.52
C HIS A 137 4.70 -20.13 11.77
N GLY A 138 4.01 -19.01 11.62
CA GLY A 138 3.53 -18.19 12.75
C GLY A 138 2.63 -19.00 13.68
N GLU A 139 2.94 -19.03 14.97
CA GLU A 139 2.19 -19.82 15.97
C GLU A 139 0.68 -19.51 15.94
N ALA A 140 0.33 -18.25 15.73
CA ALA A 140 -1.04 -17.76 15.68
C ALA A 140 -1.74 -17.91 14.32
N THR A 141 -0.99 -18.24 13.26
CA THR A 141 -1.50 -18.25 11.88
C THR A 141 -1.38 -19.60 11.18
N ARG A 142 -0.53 -20.51 11.67
CA ARG A 142 -0.33 -21.87 11.12
C ARG A 142 -1.61 -22.72 11.06
N ASN A 143 -2.57 -22.44 11.95
CA ASN A 143 -3.86 -23.13 12.02
C ASN A 143 -5.03 -22.20 11.61
N MET A 144 -4.74 -21.08 10.94
CA MET A 144 -5.76 -20.14 10.49
C MET A 144 -6.64 -20.79 9.41
N ASP A 145 -7.92 -20.42 9.39
CA ASP A 145 -8.81 -20.77 8.29
C ASP A 145 -8.22 -20.30 6.94
N ARG A 146 -8.33 -21.16 5.92
CA ARG A 146 -7.72 -20.91 4.60
C ARG A 146 -8.22 -19.62 3.97
N MET A 147 -9.50 -19.28 4.10
CA MET A 147 -10.05 -18.04 3.55
C MET A 147 -9.56 -16.81 4.30
N GLU A 148 -9.34 -16.92 5.61
CA GLU A 148 -8.74 -15.83 6.39
C GLU A 148 -7.29 -15.57 5.99
N TYR A 149 -6.52 -16.64 5.77
CA TYR A 149 -5.14 -16.58 5.31
C TYR A 149 -5.04 -15.90 3.94
N LEU A 150 -5.83 -16.37 2.98
CA LEU A 150 -5.91 -15.79 1.64
C LEU A 150 -6.36 -14.34 1.65
N GLY A 151 -7.33 -13.99 2.52
CA GLY A 151 -7.72 -12.62 2.73
C GLY A 151 -6.54 -11.75 3.19
N ASN A 152 -5.72 -12.25 4.13
CA ASN A 152 -4.54 -11.52 4.60
C ASN A 152 -3.48 -11.35 3.49
N LEU A 153 -3.29 -12.34 2.62
CA LEU A 153 -2.41 -12.20 1.45
C LEU A 153 -2.91 -11.12 0.50
N LEU A 154 -4.20 -11.16 0.13
CA LEU A 154 -4.81 -10.14 -0.72
C LEU A 154 -4.68 -8.73 -0.11
N LEU A 155 -4.91 -8.61 1.20
CA LEU A 155 -4.69 -7.35 1.92
C LEU A 155 -3.26 -6.82 1.76
N LEU A 156 -2.26 -7.70 1.85
CA LEU A 156 -0.86 -7.31 1.75
C LEU A 156 -0.46 -6.96 0.31
N ILE A 157 -0.99 -7.67 -0.69
CA ILE A 157 -0.81 -7.36 -2.11
C ILE A 157 -1.40 -5.98 -2.42
N ILE A 158 -2.69 -5.79 -2.13
CA ILE A 158 -3.39 -4.53 -2.42
C ILE A 158 -2.79 -3.38 -1.61
N GLY A 159 -2.59 -3.59 -0.31
CA GLY A 159 -2.10 -2.57 0.61
C GLY A 159 -0.68 -2.08 0.28
N GLY A 160 0.20 -2.97 -0.18
CA GLY A 160 1.58 -2.64 -0.56
C GLY A 160 1.76 -2.16 -2.00
N ASN A 161 0.80 -2.43 -2.89
CA ASN A 161 0.90 -2.10 -4.31
C ASN A 161 0.42 -0.68 -4.62
N ASP A 162 -0.90 -0.47 -4.65
CA ASP A 162 -1.53 0.71 -5.27
C ASP A 162 -1.14 1.99 -4.54
N THR A 163 -0.98 1.93 -3.22
CA THR A 163 -0.66 3.10 -2.40
C THR A 163 0.74 3.64 -2.68
N THR A 164 1.73 2.74 -2.78
CA THR A 164 3.11 3.07 -3.14
C THR A 164 3.19 3.53 -4.60
N ARG A 165 2.49 2.82 -5.51
CA ARG A 165 2.44 3.12 -6.95
C ARG A 165 1.96 4.55 -7.19
N ASN A 166 0.83 4.92 -6.59
CA ASN A 166 0.26 6.26 -6.71
C ASN A 166 1.13 7.33 -6.05
N THR A 167 1.87 7.00 -4.98
CA THR A 167 2.84 7.92 -4.37
C THR A 167 4.01 8.20 -5.32
N MET A 168 4.55 7.17 -5.99
CA MET A 168 5.63 7.34 -6.98
C MET A 168 5.17 8.21 -8.15
N THR A 169 3.99 7.93 -8.71
CA THR A 169 3.40 8.74 -9.79
C THR A 169 3.13 10.19 -9.32
N GLY A 170 2.52 10.35 -8.15
CA GLY A 170 2.23 11.66 -7.55
C GLY A 170 3.48 12.49 -7.30
N SER A 171 4.63 11.85 -7.00
CA SER A 171 5.89 12.56 -6.77
C SER A 171 6.36 13.35 -8.00
N ILE A 172 6.30 12.74 -9.19
CA ILE A 172 6.69 13.40 -10.44
C ILE A 172 5.67 14.45 -10.84
N LEU A 173 4.37 14.17 -10.70
CA LEU A 173 3.33 15.16 -10.97
C LEU A 173 3.51 16.41 -10.10
N ALA A 174 3.67 16.23 -8.79
CA ALA A 174 3.84 17.31 -7.83
C ALA A 174 5.10 18.12 -8.12
N MET A 175 6.23 17.47 -8.40
CA MET A 175 7.47 18.16 -8.76
C MET A 175 7.37 18.92 -10.08
N ASN A 176 6.69 18.35 -11.08
CA ASN A 176 6.48 19.01 -12.37
C ASN A 176 5.58 20.26 -12.24
N GLN A 177 4.56 20.20 -11.37
CA GLN A 177 3.68 21.33 -11.10
C GLN A 177 4.33 22.41 -10.19
N ASN A 178 5.40 22.06 -9.47
CA ASN A 178 6.08 22.94 -8.51
C ASN A 178 7.61 22.93 -8.75
N PRO A 179 8.08 23.48 -9.89
CA PRO A 179 9.48 23.38 -10.30
C PRO A 179 10.48 24.08 -9.35
N GLU A 180 10.00 25.01 -8.52
CA GLU A 180 10.80 25.60 -7.43
C GLU A 180 11.09 24.61 -6.30
N GLN A 181 10.16 23.70 -5.97
CA GLN A 181 10.43 22.61 -5.01
C GLN A 181 11.45 21.64 -5.58
N LEU A 182 11.38 21.33 -6.88
CA LEU A 182 12.37 20.48 -7.55
C LEU A 182 13.77 21.11 -7.49
N ARG A 183 13.90 22.41 -7.81
CA ARG A 183 15.18 23.13 -7.68
C ARG A 183 15.70 23.13 -6.23
N LYS A 184 14.81 23.31 -5.24
CA LYS A 184 15.17 23.23 -3.82
C LYS A 184 15.71 21.84 -3.45
N LEU A 185 15.06 20.77 -3.92
CA LEU A 185 15.50 19.39 -3.70
C LEU A 185 16.85 19.10 -4.36
N GLN A 186 17.07 19.57 -5.60
CA GLN A 186 18.34 19.41 -6.32
C GLN A 186 19.49 20.15 -5.60
N ALA A 187 19.22 21.33 -5.04
CA ALA A 187 20.19 22.09 -4.26
C ALA A 187 20.48 21.45 -2.89
N ASN A 188 19.51 20.73 -2.31
CA ASN A 188 19.65 20.07 -1.02
C ASN A 188 18.95 18.69 -0.97
N PRO A 189 19.64 17.60 -1.38
CA PRO A 189 19.09 16.24 -1.35
C PRO A 189 18.72 15.73 0.06
N ASN A 190 19.18 16.39 1.13
CA ASN A 190 18.77 16.03 2.50
C ASN A 190 17.27 16.28 2.76
N LEU A 191 16.57 16.98 1.84
CA LEU A 191 15.13 17.17 1.89
C LEU A 191 14.32 15.94 1.45
N ILE A 192 14.95 14.90 0.86
CA ILE A 192 14.24 13.70 0.38
C ILE A 192 13.30 13.09 1.43
N PRO A 193 13.68 12.85 2.70
CA PRO A 193 12.77 12.28 3.70
C PRO A 193 11.54 13.14 4.00
N SER A 194 11.71 14.47 3.97
CA SER A 194 10.62 15.43 4.16
C SER A 194 9.71 15.47 2.93
N MET A 195 10.30 15.53 1.74
CA MET A 195 9.62 15.46 0.44
C MET A 195 8.77 14.19 0.29
N VAL A 196 9.28 13.02 0.70
CA VAL A 196 8.52 11.76 0.68
C VAL A 196 7.27 11.88 1.55
N SER A 197 7.40 12.40 2.77
CA SER A 197 6.28 12.58 3.69
C SER A 197 5.25 13.58 3.12
N GLU A 198 5.72 14.68 2.52
CA GLU A 198 4.85 15.67 1.87
C GLU A 198 4.14 15.09 0.65
N THR A 199 4.81 14.28 -0.16
CA THR A 199 4.20 13.60 -1.33
C THR A 199 3.07 12.67 -0.88
N ILE A 200 3.28 11.90 0.18
CA ILE A 200 2.27 11.01 0.74
C ILE A 200 1.06 11.81 1.27
N ARG A 201 1.28 12.97 1.89
CA ARG A 201 0.21 13.89 2.30
C ARG A 201 -0.52 14.49 1.10
N TRP A 202 0.23 15.01 0.13
CA TRP A 202 -0.34 15.71 -1.01
C TRP A 202 -1.15 14.75 -1.90
N GLN A 203 -0.58 13.60 -2.25
CA GLN A 203 -1.25 12.57 -3.05
C GLN A 203 -2.44 11.93 -2.32
N THR A 204 -2.32 11.70 -1.00
CA THR A 204 -3.27 10.91 -0.19
C THR A 204 -3.75 9.64 -0.91
N PRO A 205 -2.88 8.63 -1.11
CA PRO A 205 -3.17 7.50 -2.00
C PRO A 205 -4.44 6.71 -1.66
N LEU A 206 -4.86 6.73 -0.38
CA LEU A 206 -6.17 6.26 0.05
C LEU A 206 -6.98 7.47 0.54
N SER A 207 -8.00 7.85 -0.22
CA SER A 207 -8.80 9.04 0.07
C SER A 207 -9.61 8.93 1.37
N ASN A 208 -10.02 7.72 1.73
CA ASN A 208 -10.82 7.46 2.91
C ASN A 208 -10.68 6.04 3.46
N MET A 209 -11.15 5.86 4.70
CA MET A 209 -11.46 4.56 5.30
C MET A 209 -12.84 4.60 5.95
N ARG A 210 -13.53 3.47 5.98
CA ARG A 210 -14.87 3.36 6.58
C ARG A 210 -14.86 2.69 7.95
N ARG A 211 -15.77 3.10 8.82
CA ARG A 211 -16.13 2.45 10.08
C ARG A 211 -17.64 2.26 10.17
N THR A 212 -18.08 1.40 11.08
CA THR A 212 -19.50 1.23 11.42
C THR A 212 -19.67 1.56 12.90
N ALA A 213 -20.62 2.44 13.23
CA ALA A 213 -20.88 2.82 14.62
C ALA A 213 -21.46 1.64 15.40
N THR A 214 -20.84 1.26 16.52
CA THR A 214 -21.30 0.13 17.35
C THR A 214 -22.33 0.53 18.42
N ARG A 215 -22.43 1.84 18.68
CA ARG A 215 -23.38 2.48 19.60
C ARG A 215 -23.63 3.92 19.12
N ASP A 216 -24.66 4.54 19.67
CA ASP A 216 -24.91 5.96 19.48
C ASP A 216 -23.78 6.79 20.13
N PHE A 217 -23.34 7.84 19.45
CA PHE A 217 -22.36 8.80 19.98
C PHE A 217 -22.45 10.15 19.25
N GLU A 218 -21.93 11.20 19.86
CA GLU A 218 -21.89 12.55 19.28
C GLU A 218 -20.47 12.91 18.84
N ILE A 219 -20.34 13.53 17.66
CA ILE A 219 -19.09 14.09 17.15
C ILE A 219 -19.39 15.36 16.34
N GLY A 220 -18.65 16.44 16.58
CA GLY A 220 -18.87 17.72 15.89
C GLY A 220 -20.30 18.28 16.02
N GLY A 221 -20.95 18.05 17.16
CA GLY A 221 -22.35 18.46 17.40
C GLY A 221 -23.40 17.66 16.62
N LYS A 222 -23.03 16.48 16.08
CA LYS A 222 -23.92 15.59 15.32
C LYS A 222 -24.02 14.24 16.02
N LEU A 223 -25.26 13.77 16.21
CA LEU A 223 -25.55 12.42 16.69
C LEU A 223 -25.36 11.40 15.56
N ILE A 224 -24.44 10.48 15.75
CA ILE A 224 -24.24 9.28 14.92
C ILE A 224 -24.95 8.12 15.60
N LYS A 225 -25.81 7.40 14.88
CA LYS A 225 -26.56 6.27 15.42
C LYS A 225 -25.80 4.97 15.26
N LYS A 226 -26.07 4.01 16.15
CA LYS A 226 -25.63 2.63 16.01
C LYS A 226 -26.02 2.09 14.63
N GLY A 227 -25.04 1.50 13.94
CA GLY A 227 -25.20 0.94 12.60
C GLY A 227 -24.85 1.90 11.47
N ASP A 228 -24.73 3.21 11.75
CA ASP A 228 -24.34 4.18 10.72
C ASP A 228 -22.93 3.88 10.19
N LYS A 229 -22.77 4.02 8.88
CA LYS A 229 -21.46 3.98 8.21
C LYS A 229 -20.82 5.36 8.33
N VAL A 230 -19.60 5.39 8.86
CA VAL A 230 -18.81 6.63 9.03
C VAL A 230 -17.61 6.56 8.11
N LEU A 231 -17.51 7.51 7.17
CA LEU A 231 -16.36 7.66 6.28
C LEU A 231 -15.40 8.70 6.87
N ILE A 232 -14.13 8.30 7.02
CA ILE A 232 -13.04 9.18 7.45
C ILE A 232 -12.29 9.60 6.20
N TRP A 233 -12.55 10.82 5.71
CA TRP A 233 -11.94 11.37 4.51
C TRP A 233 -10.53 11.91 4.78
N TYR A 234 -9.52 11.04 4.71
CA TYR A 234 -8.12 11.42 4.85
C TYR A 234 -7.72 12.51 3.86
N ALA A 235 -8.24 12.47 2.62
CA ALA A 235 -7.97 13.48 1.62
C ALA A 235 -8.41 14.88 2.08
N ALA A 236 -9.59 14.98 2.69
CA ALA A 236 -10.09 16.24 3.24
C ALA A 236 -9.28 16.68 4.47
N GLY A 237 -8.98 15.78 5.40
CA GLY A 237 -8.20 16.13 6.59
C GLY A 237 -6.73 16.49 6.28
N ASN A 238 -6.15 15.95 5.20
CA ASN A 238 -4.84 16.38 4.69
C ASN A 238 -4.89 17.76 4.01
N ARG A 239 -6.09 18.33 3.84
CA ARG A 239 -6.37 19.68 3.34
C ARG A 239 -6.97 20.62 4.40
N ASP A 240 -6.98 20.20 5.65
CA ASP A 240 -7.52 21.00 6.76
C ASP A 240 -6.54 22.09 7.19
N GLU A 241 -6.88 23.35 6.88
CA GLU A 241 -6.08 24.54 7.20
C GLU A 241 -5.93 24.81 8.70
N THR A 242 -6.83 24.26 9.53
CA THR A 242 -6.73 24.39 10.99
C THR A 242 -5.59 23.54 11.57
N ALA A 243 -5.12 22.53 10.82
CA ALA A 243 -4.06 21.61 11.24
C ALA A 243 -2.79 21.72 10.39
N ILE A 244 -2.91 22.09 9.11
CA ILE A 244 -1.81 22.15 8.15
C ILE A 244 -1.86 23.50 7.44
N GLU A 245 -0.87 24.35 7.66
CA GLU A 245 -0.76 25.64 7.00
C GLU A 245 -0.60 25.49 5.47
N ASN A 246 -1.31 26.31 4.67
CA ASN A 246 -1.27 26.26 3.20
C ASN A 246 -1.37 24.83 2.65
N PRO A 247 -2.43 24.09 2.96
CA PRO A 247 -2.41 22.64 2.81
C PRO A 247 -2.57 22.18 1.35
N ASP A 248 -3.07 23.03 0.45
CA ASP A 248 -3.11 22.74 -0.98
C ASP A 248 -1.74 22.85 -1.67
N ALA A 249 -0.84 23.65 -1.11
CA ALA A 249 0.52 23.82 -1.62
C ALA A 249 1.36 22.56 -1.37
N TYR A 250 2.22 22.22 -2.35
CA TYR A 250 3.23 21.18 -2.21
C TYR A 250 4.53 21.80 -1.69
N ILE A 251 4.84 21.56 -0.41
CA ILE A 251 5.97 22.21 0.28
C ILE A 251 6.87 21.14 0.89
N ILE A 252 8.05 20.92 0.30
CA ILE A 252 8.90 19.76 0.67
C ILE A 252 9.69 19.96 1.96
N ASP A 253 9.73 21.18 2.48
CA ASP A 253 10.47 21.60 3.68
C ASP A 253 9.55 22.10 4.80
N ARG A 254 8.32 21.58 4.86
CA ARG A 254 7.45 21.78 6.03
C ARG A 254 8.18 21.38 7.31
N GLU A 255 7.96 22.14 8.38
CA GLU A 255 8.55 21.86 9.70
C GLU A 255 8.11 20.48 10.24
N ARG A 256 6.85 20.11 10.01
CA ARG A 256 6.23 18.85 10.50
C ARG A 256 5.68 18.02 9.34
N PRO A 257 6.52 17.50 8.43
CA PRO A 257 6.07 16.91 7.18
C PRO A 257 5.38 15.55 7.38
N ARG A 258 5.56 14.92 8.55
CA ARG A 258 4.88 13.68 8.95
C ARG A 258 3.51 13.90 9.62
N ASN A 259 3.08 15.16 9.80
CA ASN A 259 1.78 15.49 10.36
C ASN A 259 0.69 15.38 9.28
N HIS A 260 0.30 14.17 8.91
CA HIS A 260 -0.72 13.89 7.91
C HIS A 260 -1.45 12.57 8.21
N LEU A 261 -2.62 12.39 7.59
CA LEU A 261 -3.55 11.28 7.82
C LEU A 261 -3.42 10.11 6.84
N SER A 262 -2.56 10.20 5.82
CA SER A 262 -2.51 9.21 4.72
C SER A 262 -2.19 7.77 5.17
N PHE A 263 -1.57 7.61 6.34
CA PHE A 263 -1.32 6.30 6.95
C PHE A 263 -2.35 5.89 8.01
N GLY A 264 -3.38 6.72 8.22
CA GLY A 264 -4.31 6.59 9.33
C GLY A 264 -3.65 6.78 10.70
N PHE A 265 -4.45 6.57 11.74
CA PHE A 265 -4.03 6.65 13.14
C PHE A 265 -4.64 5.50 13.96
N GLY A 266 -4.07 5.26 15.14
CA GLY A 266 -4.51 4.21 16.06
C GLY A 266 -4.08 2.81 15.65
N ILE A 267 -4.81 1.80 16.12
CA ILE A 267 -4.44 0.37 16.01
C ILE A 267 -4.33 -0.12 14.56
N HIS A 268 -5.03 0.53 13.62
CA HIS A 268 -4.98 0.21 12.18
C HIS A 268 -4.06 1.12 11.38
N ARG A 269 -3.25 1.99 12.02
CA ARG A 269 -2.24 2.80 11.32
C ARG A 269 -1.41 1.90 10.40
N CYS A 270 -1.07 2.37 9.20
CA CYS A 270 -0.37 1.58 8.18
C CYS A 270 0.88 0.89 8.77
N MET A 271 0.98 -0.42 8.53
CA MET A 271 2.11 -1.23 8.95
C MET A 271 3.32 -1.03 8.03
N GLY A 272 3.11 -0.99 6.72
CA GLY A 272 4.14 -0.80 5.69
C GLY A 272 4.48 0.66 5.42
N ASN A 273 4.47 1.52 6.44
CA ASN A 273 4.67 2.95 6.26
C ASN A 273 6.15 3.38 6.25
N ARG A 274 7.05 2.46 6.57
CA ARG A 274 8.51 2.63 6.57
C ARG A 274 9.07 1.87 5.39
#